data_AF-F4N077-F1
#
_entry.id   AF-F4N077-F1
#
_cell.length_a   1.000
_cell.length_b   1.000
_cell.length_c   1.000
_cell.angle_alpha   90.00
_cell.angle_beta   90.00
_cell.angle_gamma   90.00
#
_symmetry.space_group_name_H-M   'P 1'
#
loop_
_entity.id
_entity.type
_entity.pdbx_description
1 polymer ?
#
loop_
_entity_poly.entity_id
_entity_poly.type
_entity_poly.pdbx_seq_one_letter_code
_entity_poly.pdbx_strand_id
1 'polypeptide(L)' 'MTINYANYIDHTLLAMDATEEQIIKLCGEAKQHHFYAVCVNSGYVPVAAQQLAGTSVKVCSVIGFPLGAGLTEQSL' A
#
# COMPACT_ATOMS: atom_id res chain seq x y z
N MET A 1 -23.30 19.07 -1.84
CA MET A 1 -21.93 18.59 -1.51
C MET A 1 -21.62 17.43 -2.41
N THR A 2 -20.55 17.50 -3.18
CA THR A 2 -20.08 16.38 -4.01
C THR A 2 -19.11 15.57 -3.16
N ILE A 3 -19.41 14.29 -2.90
CA ILE A 3 -18.52 13.42 -2.13
C ILE A 3 -17.34 13.02 -3.02
N ASN A 4 -16.12 13.22 -2.54
CA ASN A 4 -14.93 12.66 -3.18
C ASN A 4 -14.68 11.25 -2.63
N TYR A 5 -15.15 10.25 -3.37
CA TYR A 5 -15.01 8.84 -2.99
C TYR A 5 -13.56 8.34 -2.97
N ALA A 6 -12.63 8.98 -3.68
CA ALA A 6 -11.25 8.53 -3.75
C ALA A 6 -10.59 8.46 -2.36
N ASN A 7 -10.89 9.43 -1.49
CA ASN A 7 -10.40 9.48 -0.11
C ASN A 7 -11.01 8.41 0.83
N TYR A 8 -11.79 7.47 0.29
CA TYR A 8 -12.35 6.31 1.02
C TYR A 8 -11.85 4.97 0.45
N ILE A 9 -10.93 5.00 -0.52
CA ILE A 9 -10.43 3.81 -1.21
C ILE A 9 -9.03 3.47 -0.70
N ASP A 10 -8.87 2.20 -0.30
CA ASP A 10 -7.58 1.57 -0.03
C ASP A 10 -7.18 0.69 -1.22
N HIS A 11 -6.20 1.15 -2.00
CA HIS A 11 -5.74 0.42 -3.18
C HIS A 11 -4.87 -0.75 -2.77
N THR A 12 -5.33 -1.97 -2.99
CA THR A 12 -4.82 -3.16 -2.30
C THR A 12 -4.19 -4.15 -3.26
N LEU A 13 -2.97 -4.61 -2.96
CA LEU A 13 -2.32 -5.74 -3.61
C LEU A 13 -1.65 -6.65 -2.58
N LEU A 14 -2.30 -7.79 -2.30
CA LEU A 14 -1.85 -8.81 -1.34
C LEU A 14 -1.58 -10.17 -2.00
N ALA A 15 -1.45 -10.21 -3.32
CA ALA A 15 -1.10 -11.43 -4.05
C ALA A 15 0.28 -11.93 -3.63
N MET A 16 0.44 -13.26 -3.52
CA MET A 16 1.71 -13.88 -3.10
C MET A 16 2.85 -13.63 -4.08
N ASP A 17 2.50 -13.58 -5.37
CA ASP A 17 3.37 -13.36 -6.51
C ASP A 17 3.43 -11.88 -6.91
N ALA A 18 2.91 -10.98 -6.07
CA ALA A 18 3.03 -9.56 -6.28
C ALA A 18 4.51 -9.20 -6.42
N THR A 19 4.86 -8.46 -7.48
CA THR A 19 6.21 -7.98 -7.72
C THR A 19 6.39 -6.54 -7.26
N GLU A 20 7.64 -6.14 -7.01
CA GLU A 20 7.96 -4.75 -6.66
C GLU A 20 7.45 -3.75 -7.72
N GLU A 21 7.56 -4.09 -9.00
CA GLU A 21 7.05 -3.26 -10.11
C GLU A 21 5.53 -3.04 -10.00
N GLN A 22 4.77 -4.08 -9.64
CA GLN A 22 3.34 -3.97 -9.43
C GLN A 22 3.02 -3.09 -8.21
N ILE A 23 3.83 -3.13 -7.15
CA ILE A 23 3.69 -2.25 -5.98
C ILE A 23 4.00 -0.79 -6.34
N ILE A 24 5.02 -0.54 -7.15
CA ILE A 24 5.34 0.81 -7.64
C ILE A 24 4.18 1.33 -8.48
N LYS A 25 3.62 0.51 -9.37
CA LYS A 25 2.44 0.85 -10.17
C LYS A 25 1.23 1.16 -9.29
N LEU A 26 0.95 0.31 -8.30
CA LEU A 26 -0.12 0.51 -7.30
C LEU A 26 0.00 1.88 -6.61
N CYS A 27 1.22 2.23 -6.18
CA CYS A 27 1.51 3.54 -5.57
C CYS A 27 1.31 4.69 -6.57
N GLY A 28 1.70 4.52 -7.83
CA GLY A 28 1.47 5.47 -8.91
C GLY A 28 -0.01 5.77 -9.13
N GLU A 29 -0.83 4.73 -9.22
CA GLU A 29 -2.28 4.83 -9.40
C GLU A 29 -2.93 5.52 -8.18
N ALA A 30 -2.51 5.16 -6.96
CA ALA A 30 -3.02 5.80 -5.74
C ALA A 30 -2.69 7.30 -5.67
N LYS A 31 -1.49 7.70 -6.12
CA LYS A 31 -1.11 9.11 -6.25
C LYS A 31 -1.96 9.83 -7.28
N GLN A 32 -2.13 9.23 -8.46
CA GLN A 32 -2.89 9.81 -9.57
C GLN A 32 -4.36 10.04 -9.21
N HIS A 33 -4.96 9.11 -8.48
CA HIS A 33 -6.37 9.16 -8.13
C HIS A 33 -6.66 9.80 -6.76
N HIS A 34 -5.62 10.18 -6.02
CA HIS A 34 -5.74 10.70 -4.65
C HIS A 34 -6.50 9.74 -3.73
N PHE A 35 -6.13 8.46 -3.76
CA PHE A 35 -6.68 7.47 -2.85
C PHE A 35 -6.24 7.70 -1.41
N TYR A 36 -6.96 7.08 -0.47
CA TYR A 36 -6.67 7.24 0.95
C TYR A 36 -5.38 6.51 1.33
N ALA A 37 -5.27 5.23 0.96
CA ALA A 37 -4.11 4.41 1.27
C ALA A 37 -3.77 3.41 0.16
N VAL A 38 -2.57 2.85 0.24
CA VAL A 38 -2.21 1.58 -0.41
C VAL A 38 -2.08 0.49 0.64
N CYS A 39 -2.62 -0.70 0.37
CA CYS A 39 -2.44 -1.87 1.22
C CYS A 39 -1.58 -2.93 0.55
N VAL A 40 -0.46 -3.27 1.19
CA VAL A 40 0.55 -4.18 0.65
C VAL A 40 1.00 -5.20 1.69
N ASN A 41 1.58 -6.33 1.24
CA ASN A 41 2.24 -7.27 2.14
C ASN A 41 3.41 -6.57 2.88
N SER A 42 3.69 -6.97 4.12
CA SER A 42 4.62 -6.23 4.99
C SER A 42 6.04 -6.09 4.43
N GLY A 43 6.50 -7.07 3.65
CA GLY A 43 7.78 -6.99 2.94
C GLY A 43 7.88 -5.83 1.94
N TYR A 44 6.75 -5.32 1.46
CA TYR A 44 6.67 -4.20 0.51
C TYR A 44 6.42 -2.85 1.18
N VAL A 45 6.25 -2.79 2.50
CA VAL A 45 6.08 -1.51 3.22
C VAL A 45 7.23 -0.53 2.97
N PRO A 46 8.51 -0.93 2.97
CA PRO A 46 9.61 0.01 2.68
C PRO A 46 9.51 0.61 1.28
N VAL A 47 9.17 -0.22 0.27
CA VAL A 47 9.00 0.22 -1.12
C VAL A 47 7.82 1.18 -1.23
N ALA A 48 6.66 0.82 -0.69
CA ALA A 48 5.46 1.66 -0.71
C ALA A 48 5.68 2.99 0.01
N ALA A 49 6.33 2.96 1.18
CA ALA A 49 6.65 4.17 1.96
C ALA A 49 7.59 5.10 1.19
N GLN A 50 8.60 4.56 0.50
CA GLN A 50 9.49 5.34 -0.35
C GLN A 50 8.74 5.96 -1.54
N GLN A 51 7.90 5.17 -2.22
CA GLN A 51 7.15 5.62 -3.41
C GLN A 51 6.06 6.65 -3.11
N LEU A 52 5.55 6.67 -1.88
CA LEU A 52 4.50 7.59 -1.42
C LEU A 52 5.03 8.73 -0.53
N ALA A 53 6.35 8.81 -0.33
CA ALA A 53 6.98 9.88 0.41
C ALA A 53 6.59 11.27 -0.16
N GLY A 54 6.16 12.17 0.71
CA GLY A 54 5.71 13.51 0.32
C GLY A 54 4.28 13.58 -0.24
N THR A 55 3.53 12.48 -0.23
CA THR A 55 2.12 12.44 -0.68
C THR A 55 1.15 12.31 0.50
N SER A 56 -0.14 12.55 0.25
CA SER A 56 -1.20 12.35 1.25
C SER A 56 -1.63 10.89 1.40
N VAL A 57 -1.20 10.01 0.48
CA VAL A 57 -1.59 8.59 0.45
C VAL A 57 -0.88 7.84 1.57
N LYS A 58 -1.64 7.13 2.39
CA LYS A 58 -1.12 6.32 3.51
C LYS A 58 -0.64 4.96 3.04
N VAL A 59 0.25 4.33 3.82
CA VAL A 59 0.60 2.91 3.64
C VAL A 59 -0.09 2.13 4.75
N CYS A 60 -0.92 1.15 4.38
CA CYS A 60 -1.36 0.09 5.28
C CYS A 60 -0.69 -1.23 4.90
N SER A 61 -0.54 -2.10 5.89
CA SER A 61 -0.07 -3.44 5.67
C SER A 61 -0.76 -4.40 6.60
N VAL A 62 -0.93 -5.62 6.12
CA VAL A 62 -1.39 -6.74 6.94
C VAL A 62 -0.19 -7.44 7.56
N ILE A 63 -0.27 -7.70 8.86
CA ILE A 63 0.74 -8.46 9.58
C ILE A 63 0.33 -9.93 9.56
N GLY A 64 1.21 -10.78 9.02
CA GLY A 64 1.05 -12.23 9.09
C GLY A 64 -0.04 -12.84 8.19
N PHE A 65 -0.80 -12.05 7.43
CA PHE A 65 -1.87 -12.53 6.56
C PHE A 65 -1.49 -12.49 5.07
N PRO A 66 -1.85 -13.48 4.24
CA PRO A 66 -2.40 -14.79 4.60
C PRO A 66 -1.34 -15.84 5.02
N LEU A 67 -0.03 -15.54 4.88
CA LEU A 67 1.03 -16.57 4.91
C LEU A 67 2.21 -16.29 5.84
N GLY A 68 2.13 -15.28 6.71
CA GLY A 68 3.28 -14.94 7.57
C GLY A 68 4.40 -14.18 6.85
N ALA A 69 4.14 -13.57 5.69
CA ALA A 69 5.09 -12.71 4.98
C ALA A 69 5.34 -11.42 5.79
N GLY A 70 6.26 -11.52 6.74
CA GLY A 70 6.69 -10.52 7.71
C GLY A 70 8.07 -9.96 7.38
N LEU A 71 8.32 -8.69 7.72
CA LEU A 71 9.70 -8.25 7.98
C LEU A 71 10.23 -9.01 9.21
N THR A 72 11.55 -9.27 9.25
CA THR A 72 12.21 -9.95 10.38
C THR A 72 12.11 -9.17 11.70
N GLU A 73 11.84 -7.87 11.62
CA GLU A 73 11.56 -6.99 12.75
C GLU A 73 10.16 -6.38 12.53
N GLN A 74 9.18 -6.82 13.31
CA GLN A 74 7.82 -6.29 13.31
C GLN A 74 7.67 -5.44 14.57
N SER A 75 7.67 -4.11 14.41
CA SER A 75 7.33 -3.21 15.49
C SER A 75 5.82 -3.33 15.78
N LEU A 76 5.50 -3.92 16.94
CA LEU A 76 4.15 -3.97 17.54
C LEU A 76 3.66 -2.60 17.97
#